data_AF-A0A6L2PRZ7-F1
#
_entry.id   AF-A0A6L2PRZ7-F1
#
_cell.length_a   1.000
_cell.length_b   1.000
_cell.length_c   1.000
_cell.angle_alpha   90.00
_cell.angle_beta   90.00
_cell.angle_gamma   90.00
#
_symmetry.space_group_name_H-M   'P 1'
#
loop_
_entity.id
_entity.type
_entity.pdbx_description
1 polymer ?
#
loop_
_entity_poly.entity_id
_entity_poly.type
_entity_poly.pdbx_seq_one_letter_code
_entity_poly.pdbx_strand_id
1 'polypeptide(L)'
;MKLIVEINSQVALFRDLLIHVGQARDCPELREKIRKLRRTVVDACRHTSQLLLPQVRSAVAEGIPADNPHFVLLFFIAQLFLRELAKCHRLVQVIPMDMTGYYENRPGPSNLGNVISQILLCKQITPDFRQEELCSITKDSQDVRRMVQDMQEFMPQQENNT
;
A
#
# COMPACT_ATOMS: atom_id res chain seq x y z
N MET A 1 20.82 -2.00 -1.28
CA MET A 1 20.46 -2.76 -2.49
C MET A 1 19.30 -3.76 -2.33
N LYS A 2 19.41 -4.83 -1.53
CA LYS A 2 18.40 -5.93 -1.51
C LYS A 2 16.95 -5.45 -1.25
N LEU A 3 16.77 -4.48 -0.35
CA LEU A 3 15.44 -3.97 0.00
C LEU A 3 14.73 -3.28 -1.17
N ILE A 4 15.42 -2.44 -1.94
CA ILE A 4 14.82 -1.72 -3.09
C ILE A 4 14.38 -2.70 -4.18
N VAL A 5 15.21 -3.69 -4.49
CA VAL A 5 14.91 -4.73 -5.47
C VAL A 5 13.72 -5.57 -5.01
N GLU A 6 13.66 -5.90 -3.73
CA GLU A 6 12.54 -6.63 -3.12
C GLU A 6 11.23 -5.84 -3.23
N ILE A 7 11.22 -4.55 -2.86
CA ILE A 7 10.03 -3.70 -2.98
C ILE A 7 9.57 -3.63 -4.43
N ASN A 8 10.49 -3.43 -5.38
CA ASN A 8 10.15 -3.39 -6.80
C ASN A 8 9.51 -4.71 -7.27
N SER A 9 10.05 -5.84 -6.81
CA SER A 9 9.53 -7.18 -7.13
C SER A 9 8.13 -7.39 -6.54
N GLN A 10 7.90 -6.92 -5.31
CA GLN A 10 6.58 -6.98 -4.67
C GLN A 10 5.55 -6.08 -5.36
N VAL A 11 5.94 -4.88 -5.84
CA VAL A 11 5.07 -4.00 -6.64
C VAL A 11 4.72 -4.66 -7.98
N ALA A 12 5.68 -5.31 -8.63
CA ALA A 12 5.42 -6.07 -9.86
C ALA A 12 4.43 -7.22 -9.62
N LEU A 13 4.67 -8.03 -8.57
CA LEU A 13 3.75 -9.09 -8.17
C LEU A 13 2.35 -8.55 -7.84
N PHE A 14 2.26 -7.41 -7.15
CA PHE A 14 0.99 -6.78 -6.83
C PHE A 14 0.21 -6.42 -8.10
N ARG A 15 0.88 -5.80 -9.08
CA ARG A 15 0.29 -5.49 -10.38
C ARG A 15 -0.20 -6.76 -11.10
N ASP A 16 0.58 -7.83 -11.08
CA ASP A 16 0.20 -9.09 -11.73
C ASP A 16 -1.04 -9.71 -11.07
N LEU A 17 -1.13 -9.69 -9.73
CA LEU A 17 -2.32 -10.17 -9.03
C LEU A 17 -3.57 -9.33 -9.34
N LEU A 18 -3.43 -8.01 -9.53
CA LEU A 18 -4.56 -7.15 -9.89
C LEU A 18 -5.19 -7.51 -11.24
N ILE A 19 -4.43 -8.08 -12.18
CA ILE A 19 -4.95 -8.50 -13.50
C ILE A 19 -6.02 -9.58 -13.34
N HIS A 20 -5.93 -10.42 -12.31
CA HIS A 20 -6.86 -11.51 -12.08
C HIS A 20 -8.17 -11.09 -11.43
N VAL A 21 -8.30 -9.84 -10.97
CA VAL A 21 -9.54 -9.32 -10.40
C VAL A 21 -10.61 -9.22 -11.51
N GLY A 22 -11.78 -9.81 -11.28
CA GLY A 22 -12.85 -9.94 -12.28
C GLY A 22 -12.66 -11.07 -13.30
N GLN A 23 -11.62 -11.90 -13.17
CA GLN A 23 -11.38 -13.06 -14.02
C GLN A 23 -11.82 -14.37 -13.33
N ALA A 24 -11.75 -15.49 -14.05
CA ALA A 24 -12.11 -16.82 -13.51
C ALA A 24 -11.31 -17.25 -12.26
N ARG A 25 -10.15 -16.64 -12.01
CA ARG A 25 -9.30 -16.90 -10.83
C ARG A 25 -9.60 -15.95 -9.65
N ASP A 26 -10.53 -15.03 -9.82
CA ASP A 26 -10.89 -14.08 -8.77
C ASP A 26 -11.69 -14.79 -7.66
N CYS A 27 -11.10 -14.87 -6.47
CA CYS A 27 -11.69 -15.54 -5.32
C CYS A 27 -11.26 -14.84 -4.01
N PRO A 28 -11.93 -15.12 -2.88
CA PRO A 28 -11.60 -14.50 -1.59
C PRO A 28 -10.14 -14.67 -1.16
N GLU A 29 -9.53 -15.84 -1.42
CA GLU A 29 -8.12 -16.10 -1.11
C GLU A 29 -7.18 -15.18 -1.89
N LEU A 30 -7.47 -14.98 -3.18
CA LEU A 30 -6.71 -14.06 -4.03
C LEU A 30 -6.89 -12.61 -3.56
N ARG A 31 -8.13 -12.19 -3.26
CA ARG A 31 -8.42 -10.84 -2.76
C ARG A 31 -7.69 -10.55 -1.46
N GLU A 32 -7.66 -11.50 -0.54
CA GLU A 32 -6.88 -11.38 0.71
C GLU A 32 -5.36 -11.37 0.44
N LYS A 33 -4.86 -12.18 -0.52
CA LYS A 33 -3.45 -12.15 -0.91
C LYS A 33 -3.04 -10.77 -1.44
N ILE A 34 -3.88 -10.15 -2.27
CA ILE A 34 -3.70 -8.77 -2.77
C ILE A 34 -3.67 -7.79 -1.59
N ARG A 35 -4.64 -7.89 -0.67
CA ARG A 35 -4.71 -7.03 0.53
C ARG A 35 -3.46 -7.14 1.41
N LYS A 36 -2.97 -8.35 1.67
CA LYS A 36 -1.75 -8.58 2.46
C LYS A 36 -0.52 -8.04 1.75
N LEU A 37 -0.33 -8.37 0.48
CA LEU A 37 0.82 -7.90 -0.30
C LEU A 37 0.85 -6.37 -0.37
N ARG A 38 -0.30 -5.71 -0.56
CA ARG A 38 -0.41 -4.25 -0.51
C ARG A 38 0.20 -3.69 0.77
N ARG A 39 -0.25 -4.20 1.93
CA ARG A 39 0.24 -3.74 3.25
C ARG A 39 1.73 -3.98 3.41
N THR A 40 2.23 -5.15 3.00
CA THR A 40 3.66 -5.45 2.99
C THR A 40 4.46 -4.42 2.19
N VAL A 41 3.98 -4.05 1.00
CA VAL A 41 4.66 -3.03 0.18
C VAL A 41 4.60 -1.64 0.83
N VAL A 42 3.46 -1.25 1.41
CA VAL A 42 3.34 0.03 2.16
C VAL A 42 4.35 0.08 3.31
N ASP A 43 4.42 -0.97 4.11
CA ASP A 43 5.31 -1.06 5.26
C ASP A 43 6.78 -1.08 4.83
N ALA A 44 7.11 -1.78 3.75
CA ALA A 44 8.46 -1.80 3.21
C ALA A 44 8.89 -0.44 2.65
N CYS A 45 7.99 0.29 1.97
CA CYS A 45 8.24 1.66 1.52
C CYS A 45 8.47 2.59 2.71
N ARG A 46 7.63 2.49 3.76
CA ARG A 46 7.73 3.29 4.99
C ARG A 46 9.02 3.03 5.74
N HIS A 47 9.36 1.76 5.96
CA HIS A 47 10.59 1.40 6.63
C HIS A 47 11.81 1.92 5.85
N THR A 48 11.83 1.73 4.53
CA THR A 48 12.96 2.15 3.71
C THR A 48 13.07 3.67 3.61
N SER A 49 11.95 4.40 3.56
CA SER A 49 11.97 5.87 3.55
C SER A 49 12.50 6.42 4.87
N GLN A 50 12.13 5.83 6.01
CA GLN A 50 12.64 6.20 7.34
C GLN A 50 14.15 5.96 7.48
N LEU A 51 14.71 5.01 6.73
CA LEU A 51 16.16 4.80 6.69
C LEU A 51 16.90 5.80 5.80
N LEU A 52 16.34 6.12 4.62
CA LEU A 52 17.02 6.92 3.61
C LEU A 52 16.84 8.43 3.80
N LEU A 53 15.63 8.90 4.18
CA LEU A 53 15.33 10.33 4.31
C LEU A 53 16.27 11.06 5.28
N PRO A 54 16.57 10.54 6.49
CA PRO A 54 17.49 11.22 7.41
C PRO A 54 18.90 11.36 6.84
N GLN A 55 19.39 10.33 6.12
CA GLN A 55 20.72 10.34 5.52
C GLN A 55 20.83 11.41 4.42
N VAL A 56 19.81 11.47 3.56
CA VAL A 56 19.75 12.48 2.50
C VAL A 56 19.65 13.89 3.09
N ARG A 57 18.81 14.08 4.12
CA ARG A 57 18.67 15.36 4.82
C ARG A 57 20.00 15.85 5.42
N SER A 58 20.75 14.95 6.07
CA SER A 58 22.08 15.28 6.62
C SER A 58 23.07 15.67 5.52
N ALA A 59 23.15 14.88 4.44
CA ALA A 59 24.05 15.15 3.33
C ALA A 59 23.77 16.52 2.68
N VAL A 60 22.49 16.84 2.44
CA VAL A 60 22.09 18.13 1.89
C VAL A 60 22.43 19.29 2.83
N ALA A 61 22.26 19.11 4.14
CA ALA A 61 22.63 20.12 5.14
C ALA A 61 24.15 20.38 5.18
N GLU A 62 24.96 19.38 4.81
CA GLU A 62 26.42 19.49 4.66
C GLU A 62 26.84 20.03 3.28
N GLY A 63 25.88 20.39 2.42
CA GLY A 63 26.15 20.90 1.06
C GLY A 63 26.49 19.81 0.04
N ILE A 64 26.30 18.54 0.39
CA ILE A 64 26.51 17.40 -0.51
C ILE A 64 25.22 17.18 -1.33
N PRO A 65 25.30 17.11 -2.67
CA PRO A 65 24.13 16.83 -3.49
C PRO A 65 23.43 15.52 -3.07
N ALA A 66 22.10 15.52 -3.08
CA ALA A 66 21.25 14.38 -2.77
C ALA A 66 21.26 13.29 -3.86
N ASP A 67 22.44 12.88 -4.33
CA ASP A 67 22.61 11.86 -5.36
C ASP A 67 22.69 10.46 -4.75
N ASN A 68 21.65 10.08 -4.01
CA ASN A 68 21.51 8.73 -3.49
C ASN A 68 20.66 7.89 -4.46
N PRO A 69 21.25 6.96 -5.24
CA PRO A 69 20.50 6.21 -6.25
C PRO A 69 19.39 5.34 -5.64
N HIS A 70 19.56 4.86 -4.41
CA HIS A 70 18.52 4.08 -3.73
C HIS A 70 17.33 4.94 -3.31
N PHE A 71 17.57 6.20 -2.95
CA PHE A 71 16.52 7.16 -2.67
C PHE A 71 15.71 7.50 -3.92
N VAL A 72 16.40 7.80 -5.02
CA VAL A 72 15.78 8.07 -6.33
C VAL A 72 14.93 6.87 -6.79
N LEU A 73 15.46 5.66 -6.67
CA LEU A 73 14.71 4.44 -7.03
C LEU A 73 13.48 4.24 -6.13
N LEU A 74 13.62 4.42 -4.81
CA LEU A 74 12.49 4.31 -3.88
C LEU A 74 11.38 5.30 -4.23
N PHE A 75 11.74 6.55 -4.56
CA PHE A 75 10.81 7.58 -4.98
C PHE A 75 9.98 7.12 -6.20
N PHE A 76 10.64 6.65 -7.26
CA PHE A 76 9.93 6.20 -8.47
C PHE A 76 9.10 4.93 -8.24
N ILE A 77 9.58 4.00 -7.42
CA ILE A 77 8.82 2.80 -7.04
C ILE A 77 7.58 3.18 -6.25
N ALA A 78 7.68 4.09 -5.27
CA ALA A 78 6.55 4.56 -4.48
C ALA A 78 5.52 5.31 -5.34
N GLN A 79 5.96 6.12 -6.30
CA GLN A 79 5.08 6.75 -7.29
C GLN A 79 4.36 5.72 -8.17
N LEU A 80 5.07 4.70 -8.66
CA LEU A 80 4.47 3.60 -9.42
C LEU A 80 3.42 2.87 -8.57
N PHE A 81 3.77 2.53 -7.34
CA PHE A 81 2.88 1.84 -6.42
C PHE A 81 1.63 2.66 -6.11
N LEU A 82 1.74 3.99 -5.97
CA LEU A 82 0.58 4.88 -5.78
C LEU A 82 -0.41 4.80 -6.96
N ARG A 83 0.08 4.63 -8.19
CA ARG A 83 -0.78 4.39 -9.37
C ARG A 83 -1.47 3.03 -9.30
N GLU A 84 -0.76 1.99 -8.85
CA GLU A 84 -1.34 0.65 -8.69
C GLU A 84 -2.37 0.61 -7.55
N LEU A 85 -2.17 1.35 -6.46
CA LEU A 85 -3.16 1.52 -5.39
C LEU A 85 -4.46 2.15 -5.91
N ALA A 86 -4.37 3.16 -6.79
CA ALA A 86 -5.53 3.77 -7.41
C ALA A 86 -6.30 2.77 -8.31
N LYS A 87 -5.59 1.88 -9.02
CA LYS A 87 -6.23 0.80 -9.78
C LYS A 87 -6.88 -0.22 -8.85
N CYS A 88 -6.18 -0.64 -7.79
CA CYS A 88 -6.71 -1.57 -6.78
C CYS A 88 -8.01 -1.04 -6.16
N HIS A 89 -8.03 0.23 -5.75
CA HIS A 89 -9.24 0.89 -5.23
C HIS A 89 -10.39 0.81 -6.23
N ARG A 90 -10.16 1.21 -7.49
CA ARG A 90 -11.20 1.15 -8.53
C ARG A 90 -11.69 -0.27 -8.78
N LEU A 91 -10.80 -1.26 -8.81
CA LEU A 91 -11.18 -2.66 -9.02
C LEU A 91 -12.06 -3.19 -7.88
N VAL A 92 -11.70 -2.92 -6.62
CA VAL A 92 -12.55 -3.27 -5.46
C VAL A 92 -13.89 -2.53 -5.49
N GLN A 93 -13.89 -1.29 -5.97
CA GLN A 93 -15.10 -0.50 -6.10
C GLN A 93 -16.01 -0.99 -7.24
N VAL A 94 -15.50 -1.44 -8.38
CA VAL A 94 -16.35 -1.82 -9.52
C VAL A 94 -16.63 -3.32 -9.60
N ILE A 95 -15.78 -4.15 -9.00
CA ILE A 95 -15.88 -5.61 -8.98
C ILE A 95 -15.95 -6.07 -7.51
N PRO A 96 -17.14 -6.01 -6.88
CA PRO A 96 -17.31 -6.46 -5.50
C PRO A 96 -17.06 -7.97 -5.39
N MET A 97 -16.61 -8.41 -4.21
CA MET A 97 -16.44 -9.81 -3.85
C MET A 97 -17.12 -10.03 -2.50
N ASP A 98 -17.92 -11.09 -2.38
CA ASP A 98 -18.43 -11.51 -1.07
C ASP A 98 -17.30 -12.20 -0.30
N MET A 99 -16.90 -11.59 0.82
CA MET A 99 -15.83 -12.07 1.69
C MET A 99 -16.38 -12.69 2.98
N THR A 100 -17.71 -12.77 3.14
CA THR A 100 -18.36 -13.17 4.40
C THR A 100 -17.91 -14.57 4.82
N GLY A 101 -18.08 -15.56 3.94
CA GLY A 101 -17.66 -16.94 4.22
C GLY A 101 -16.15 -17.08 4.43
N TYR A 102 -15.33 -16.21 3.81
CA TYR A 102 -13.88 -16.24 4.02
C TYR A 102 -13.48 -15.82 5.43
N TYR A 103 -14.09 -14.74 5.94
CA TYR A 103 -13.76 -14.22 7.26
C TYR A 103 -14.47 -14.96 8.41
N GLU A 104 -15.66 -15.51 8.20
CA GLU A 104 -16.35 -16.34 9.19
C GLU A 104 -15.62 -17.65 9.48
N ASN A 105 -15.00 -18.26 8.46
CA ASN A 105 -14.29 -19.53 8.59
C ASN A 105 -12.83 -19.37 9.06
N ARG A 106 -12.36 -18.14 9.28
CA ARG A 106 -11.00 -17.87 9.74
C ARG A 106 -10.97 -17.67 11.27
N PRO A 107 -10.12 -18.40 12.02
CA PRO A 107 -9.87 -18.06 13.41
C PRO A 107 -9.12 -16.72 13.46
N GLY A 108 -9.81 -15.63 13.80
CA GLY A 108 -9.24 -14.28 13.83
C GLY A 108 -10.04 -13.30 14.70
N PRO A 109 -9.44 -12.16 15.11
CA PRO A 109 -10.03 -11.23 16.07
C PRO A 109 -11.26 -10.47 15.56
N SER A 110 -11.66 -10.67 14.30
CA SER A 110 -12.85 -10.05 13.66
C SER A 110 -14.16 -10.29 14.44
N ASN A 111 -14.19 -11.31 15.31
CA ASN A 111 -15.31 -11.58 16.20
C ASN A 111 -15.43 -10.55 17.34
N LEU A 112 -14.36 -9.86 17.77
CA LEU A 112 -14.42 -8.98 18.93
C LEU A 112 -15.25 -7.72 18.66
N GLY A 113 -15.11 -7.12 17.47
CA GLY A 113 -15.91 -5.96 17.06
C GLY A 113 -17.39 -6.30 16.90
N ASN A 114 -17.68 -7.50 16.37
CA ASN A 114 -19.04 -8.01 16.25
C ASN A 114 -19.68 -8.29 17.61
N VAL A 115 -18.92 -8.85 18.55
CA VAL A 115 -19.39 -9.11 19.93
C VAL A 115 -19.71 -7.81 20.67
N ILE A 116 -18.85 -6.79 20.59
CA ILE A 116 -19.11 -5.49 21.25
C ILE A 116 -20.37 -4.84 20.66
N SER A 117 -20.54 -4.86 19.33
CA SER A 117 -21.73 -4.32 18.67
C SER A 117 -23.01 -5.11 19.01
N GLN A 118 -22.95 -6.44 19.10
CA GLN A 118 -24.10 -7.26 19.47
C GLN A 118 -24.51 -7.04 20.94
N ILE A 119 -23.54 -6.85 21.83
CA ILE A 119 -23.79 -6.58 23.26
C ILE A 119 -24.38 -5.18 23.48
N LEU A 120 -23.94 -4.16 22.74
CA LEU A 120 -24.35 -2.76 22.97
C LEU A 120 -25.52 -2.27 22.10
N LEU A 121 -25.65 -2.74 20.86
CA LEU A 121 -26.54 -2.11 19.87
C LEU A 121 -27.75 -2.97 19.48
N CYS A 122 -27.86 -4.22 19.96
CA CYS A 122 -28.92 -5.17 19.58
C CYS A 122 -29.16 -5.24 18.06
N LYS A 123 -28.12 -4.94 17.27
CA LYS A 123 -28.10 -5.04 15.82
C LYS A 123 -26.91 -5.91 15.46
N GLN A 124 -27.19 -6.95 14.68
CA GLN A 124 -26.15 -7.68 13.98
C GLN A 124 -25.61 -6.72 12.90
N ILE A 125 -24.53 -5.99 13.22
CA ILE A 125 -23.83 -5.20 12.22
C ILE A 125 -23.18 -6.22 11.29
N THR A 126 -23.73 -6.39 10.10
CA THR A 126 -23.07 -7.16 9.05
C THR A 126 -21.87 -6.33 8.59
N PRO A 127 -20.62 -6.76 8.81
CA PRO A 127 -19.45 -5.98 8.41
C PRO A 127 -19.41 -5.81 6.90
N ASP A 128 -19.39 -4.57 6.43
CA ASP A 128 -19.14 -4.26 5.01
C ASP A 128 -17.64 -4.33 4.73
N PHE A 129 -17.15 -5.55 4.49
CA PHE A 129 -15.74 -5.83 4.19
C PHE A 129 -15.22 -5.05 2.97
N ARG A 130 -16.09 -4.76 2.01
CA ARG A 130 -15.74 -3.99 0.82
C ARG A 130 -15.48 -2.54 1.19
N GLN A 131 -16.37 -1.92 1.96
CA GLN A 131 -16.18 -0.55 2.42
C GLN A 131 -14.96 -0.42 3.32
N GLU A 132 -14.72 -1.40 4.20
CA GLU A 132 -13.52 -1.46 5.03
C GLU A 132 -12.24 -1.52 4.16
N GLU A 133 -12.24 -2.34 3.12
CA GLU A 133 -11.13 -2.47 2.20
C GLU A 133 -10.87 -1.18 1.40
N LEU A 134 -11.92 -0.52 0.87
CA LEU A 134 -11.80 0.77 0.19
C LEU A 134 -11.21 1.84 1.11
N CYS A 135 -11.66 1.88 2.37
CA CYS A 135 -11.11 2.77 3.38
C CYS A 135 -9.63 2.46 3.66
N SER A 136 -9.27 1.18 3.80
CA SER A 136 -7.88 0.75 4.00
C SER A 136 -6.99 1.16 2.82
N ILE A 137 -7.42 0.96 1.57
CA ILE A 137 -6.64 1.35 0.38
C ILE A 137 -6.48 2.87 0.32
N THR A 138 -7.51 3.64 0.69
CA THR A 138 -7.44 5.11 0.74
C THR A 138 -6.41 5.59 1.76
N LYS A 139 -6.42 5.00 2.96
CA LYS A 139 -5.42 5.30 4.00
C LYS A 139 -4.01 4.96 3.54
N ASP A 140 -3.81 3.76 3.01
CA ASP A 140 -2.51 3.31 2.48
C ASP A 140 -2.00 4.25 1.37
N SER A 141 -2.90 4.71 0.49
CA SER A 141 -2.58 5.67 -0.58
C SER A 141 -2.19 7.05 -0.03
N GLN A 142 -2.80 7.51 1.05
CA GLN A 142 -2.43 8.76 1.70
C GLN A 142 -1.05 8.66 2.35
N ASP A 143 -0.77 7.55 3.03
CA ASP A 143 0.53 7.31 3.65
C ASP A 143 1.65 7.26 2.61
N VAL A 144 1.45 6.54 1.50
CA VAL A 144 2.43 6.51 0.40
C VAL A 144 2.60 7.88 -0.26
N ARG A 145 1.51 8.63 -0.46
CA ARG A 145 1.57 9.98 -1.02
C ARG A 145 2.39 10.93 -0.15
N ARG A 146 2.22 10.90 1.17
CA ARG A 146 3.02 11.71 2.11
C ARG A 146 4.50 11.39 1.98
N MET A 147 4.86 10.10 1.97
CA MET A 147 6.26 9.69 1.78
C MET A 147 6.85 10.18 0.45
N VAL A 148 6.07 10.11 -0.64
CA VAL A 148 6.50 10.64 -1.94
C VAL A 148 6.72 12.15 -1.88
N GLN A 149 5.84 12.90 -1.22
CA GLN A 149 5.99 14.35 -1.04
C GLN A 149 7.24 14.69 -0.22
N ASP A 150 7.46 13.99 0.89
CA ASP A 150 8.65 14.17 1.73
C ASP A 150 9.94 13.86 0.97
N MET A 151 9.93 12.83 0.11
CA MET A 151 11.08 12.48 -0.72
C MET A 151 11.31 13.49 -1.86
N GLN A 152 10.24 14.05 -2.43
CA GLN A 152 10.29 14.97 -3.56
C GLN A 152 11.10 16.24 -3.24
N GLU A 153 11.04 16.72 -2.00
CA GLU A 153 11.79 17.89 -1.51
C GLU A 153 13.31 17.75 -1.71
N PHE A 154 13.83 16.51 -1.66
CA PHE A 154 15.26 16.22 -1.72
C PHE A 154 15.67 15.53 -3.03
N MET A 155 14.78 15.45 -4.02
CA MET A 155 15.13 14.89 -5.32
C MET A 155 16.14 15.82 -6.03
N PRO A 156 17.18 15.26 -6.71
CA PRO A 156 18.12 16.08 -7.46
C PRO A 156 17.37 16.87 -8.54
N GLN A 157 17.50 18.20 -8.48
CA GLN A 157 17.00 19.06 -9.54
C GLN A 157 17.93 18.92 -10.74
N GLN A 158 17.38 18.69 -11.93
CA GLN A 158 18.17 18.84 -13.14
C GLN A 158 18.51 20.33 -13.26
N GLU A 159 19.79 20.68 -13.10
CA GLU A 159 20.27 21.98 -13.57
C GLU A 159 20.00 22.02 -15.07
N ASN A 160 18.95 22.75 -15.47
CA ASN A 160 18.77 23.15 -16.86
C ASN A 160 19.92 24.10 -17.18
N ASN A 161 21.05 23.53 -17.63
CA ASN A 161 22.08 24.31 -18.32
C ASN A 161 21.41 24.99 -19.50
N THR A 162 21.28 26.31 -19.37
CA THR A 162 20.89 27.31 -20.37
C THR A 162 21.45 27.02 -21.76
#